data_AF-A0A820F989-F1
#
_entry.id   AF-A0A820F989-F1
#
_cell.length_a   1.000
_cell.length_b   1.000
_cell.length_c   1.000
_cell.angle_alpha   90.00
_cell.angle_beta   90.00
_cell.angle_gamma   90.00
#
_symmetry.space_group_name_H-M   'P 1'
#
loop_
_entity.id
_entity.type
_entity.pdbx_description
1 polymer ?
#
loop_
_entity_poly.entity_id
_entity_poly.type
_entity_poly.pdbx_seq_one_letter_code
_entity_poly.pdbx_strand_id
1 'polypeptide(L)'
;VSNGGQAFHLGQYPIHFHMNGNMSLSYIKSSAIHQTFNRAVNIHTSHYFTVENNIIDDIMDGVFFLEGDAEVGNVLRDYYPNNIVENNAVASDTHFGYWYCMVRTSDGQSFAIYRNICPYRQIFDRFVNNSVHSVGRFGVRIFLEYSPTVAGSRSADTPYQAIFDELIA
;
A
#
# COMPACT_ATOMS: atom_id res chain seq x y z
N VAL A 1 16.86 -4.11 5.64
CA VAL A 1 16.28 -5.44 5.90
C VAL A 1 16.76 -6.37 4.81
N SER A 2 17.24 -7.56 5.16
CA SER A 2 17.75 -8.54 4.20
C SER A 2 17.33 -9.96 4.57
N ASN A 3 17.03 -10.83 3.60
CA ASN A 3 16.70 -12.24 3.83
C ASN A 3 15.49 -12.46 4.77
N GLY A 4 14.51 -11.56 4.71
CA GLY A 4 13.31 -11.59 5.55
C GLY A 4 12.06 -12.10 4.80
N GLY A 5 11.05 -12.49 5.57
CA GLY A 5 9.81 -13.08 5.05
C GLY A 5 9.93 -14.55 4.69
N GLN A 6 8.80 -15.16 4.30
CA GLN A 6 8.73 -16.55 3.88
C GLN A 6 7.90 -16.71 2.60
N ALA A 7 8.48 -17.33 1.59
CA ALA A 7 7.85 -17.55 0.30
C ALA A 7 6.60 -18.43 0.41
N PHE A 8 5.57 -18.10 -0.36
CA PHE A 8 4.33 -18.89 -0.45
C PHE A 8 3.51 -19.02 0.86
N HIS A 9 3.84 -18.22 1.88
CA HIS A 9 3.08 -18.14 3.12
C HIS A 9 2.49 -16.74 3.30
N LEU A 10 1.16 -16.64 3.30
CA LEU A 10 0.44 -15.39 3.56
C LEU A 10 0.76 -14.89 4.99
N GLY A 11 0.91 -13.58 5.17
CA GLY A 11 1.19 -12.97 6.47
C GLY A 11 2.65 -13.08 6.95
N GLN A 12 3.54 -13.74 6.21
CA GLN A 12 4.95 -13.90 6.57
C GLN A 12 5.83 -12.90 5.83
N TYR A 13 5.66 -11.62 6.15
CA TYR A 13 6.37 -10.50 5.54
C TYR A 13 7.51 -9.98 6.43
N PRO A 14 8.62 -9.50 5.84
CA PRO A 14 9.72 -8.86 6.56
C PRO A 14 9.28 -7.60 7.32
N ILE A 15 8.37 -6.81 6.77
CA ILE A 15 7.76 -5.65 7.42
C ILE A 15 6.25 -5.70 7.17
N HIS A 16 5.47 -5.77 8.26
CA HIS A 16 4.01 -5.87 8.21
C HIS A 16 3.38 -4.98 9.27
N PHE A 17 2.75 -3.88 8.85
CA PHE A 17 1.88 -3.09 9.70
C PHE A 17 0.49 -3.72 9.66
N HIS A 18 0.04 -4.22 10.80
CA HIS A 18 -1.18 -5.02 10.91
C HIS A 18 -2.12 -4.40 11.92
N MET A 19 -3.17 -3.77 11.41
CA MET A 19 -4.27 -3.26 12.21
C MET A 19 -3.84 -2.24 13.28
N ASN A 20 -2.82 -1.42 12.97
CA ASN A 20 -2.28 -0.45 13.91
C ASN A 20 -3.14 0.82 14.04
N GLY A 21 -4.09 1.05 13.13
CA GLY A 21 -4.93 2.24 13.15
C GLY A 21 -4.17 3.50 12.72
N ASN A 22 -4.21 4.57 13.52
CA ASN A 22 -3.56 5.85 13.20
C ASN A 22 -2.04 5.79 13.40
N MET A 23 -1.31 5.92 12.31
CA MET A 23 0.15 5.87 12.24
C MET A 23 0.76 7.18 11.71
N SER A 24 0.10 8.32 11.92
CA SER A 24 0.46 9.64 11.36
C SER A 24 1.86 10.16 11.68
N LEU A 25 2.49 9.63 12.73
CA LEU A 25 3.86 9.97 13.11
C LEU A 25 4.86 8.84 12.79
N SER A 26 4.40 7.75 12.19
CA SER A 26 5.20 6.56 11.93
C SER A 26 5.62 6.49 10.46
N TYR A 27 6.81 5.93 10.23
CA TYR A 27 7.39 5.87 8.89
C TYR A 27 8.30 4.65 8.69
N ILE A 28 8.47 4.26 7.43
CA ILE A 28 9.68 3.59 6.93
C ILE A 28 10.42 4.63 6.11
N LYS A 29 11.61 5.02 6.58
CA LYS A 29 12.40 6.06 5.92
C LYS A 29 13.85 5.65 5.78
N SER A 30 14.46 6.01 4.66
CA SER A 30 15.91 5.86 4.42
C SER A 30 16.43 4.45 4.69
N SER A 31 15.63 3.45 4.32
CA SER A 31 15.94 2.04 4.53
C SER A 31 16.30 1.37 3.21
N ALA A 32 17.25 0.43 3.26
CA ALA A 32 17.49 -0.54 2.19
C ALA A 32 16.76 -1.85 2.53
N ILE A 33 15.87 -2.31 1.66
CA ILE A 33 15.12 -3.57 1.84
C ILE A 33 15.43 -4.45 0.63
N HIS A 34 16.08 -5.58 0.85
CA HIS A 34 16.52 -6.40 -0.26
C HIS A 34 16.49 -7.89 0.02
N GLN A 35 16.47 -8.72 -1.03
CA GLN A 35 16.53 -10.18 -0.90
C GLN A 35 15.45 -10.71 0.05
N THR A 36 14.21 -10.29 -0.12
CA THR A 36 13.12 -10.78 0.73
C THR A 36 12.41 -11.95 0.06
N PHE A 37 12.14 -12.99 0.83
CA PHE A 37 11.48 -14.21 0.34
C PHE A 37 9.96 -14.04 0.22
N ASN A 38 9.45 -12.86 0.54
CA ASN A 38 8.08 -12.42 0.32
C ASN A 38 8.14 -10.92 -0.01
N ARG A 39 7.01 -10.21 0.02
CA ARG A 39 6.94 -8.77 -0.25
C ARG A 39 7.81 -7.93 0.67
N ALA A 40 8.17 -6.71 0.25
CA ALA A 40 9.08 -5.86 1.03
C ALA A 40 8.39 -5.14 2.20
N VAL A 41 7.23 -4.51 1.94
CA VAL A 41 6.45 -3.77 2.92
C VAL A 41 4.97 -4.04 2.70
N ASN A 42 4.32 -4.50 3.76
CA ASN A 42 2.88 -4.68 3.80
C ASN A 42 2.28 -3.73 4.81
N ILE A 43 1.25 -3.00 4.37
CA ILE A 43 0.46 -2.13 5.22
C ILE A 43 -0.97 -2.63 5.11
N HIS A 44 -1.50 -3.08 6.23
CA HIS A 44 -2.79 -3.72 6.37
C HIS A 44 -3.51 -3.02 7.52
N THR A 45 -4.67 -2.40 7.27
CA THR A 45 -5.48 -1.74 8.31
C THR A 45 -4.69 -0.69 9.12
N SER A 46 -3.81 0.04 8.46
CA SER A 46 -2.97 1.07 9.08
C SER A 46 -3.00 2.32 8.21
N HIS A 47 -3.04 3.50 8.83
CA HIS A 47 -3.37 4.77 8.14
C HIS A 47 -2.36 5.86 8.45
N TYR A 48 -2.24 6.85 7.57
CA TYR A 48 -1.32 7.99 7.71
C TYR A 48 0.16 7.57 7.79
N PHE A 49 0.49 6.43 7.19
CA PHE A 49 1.84 5.89 7.25
C PHE A 49 2.70 6.49 6.15
N THR A 50 3.92 6.90 6.49
CA THR A 50 4.86 7.47 5.53
C THR A 50 5.90 6.44 5.10
N VAL A 51 6.08 6.29 3.79
CA VAL A 51 7.15 5.48 3.20
C VAL A 51 7.98 6.39 2.30
N GLU A 52 9.18 6.72 2.74
CA GLU A 52 9.98 7.76 2.10
C GLU A 52 11.46 7.38 1.92
N ASN A 53 12.05 7.71 0.78
CA ASN A 53 13.50 7.59 0.53
C ASN A 53 14.06 6.17 0.72
N ASN A 54 13.29 5.13 0.39
CA ASN A 54 13.75 3.74 0.54
C ASN A 54 14.29 3.17 -0.78
N ILE A 55 15.31 2.33 -0.67
CA ILE A 55 15.81 1.51 -1.79
C ILE A 55 15.32 0.10 -1.56
N ILE A 56 14.61 -0.44 -2.55
CA ILE A 56 13.98 -1.75 -2.44
C ILE A 56 14.31 -2.58 -3.68
N ASP A 57 15.03 -3.68 -3.50
CA ASP A 57 15.55 -4.47 -4.60
C ASP A 57 15.55 -5.99 -4.33
N ASP A 58 15.49 -6.80 -5.39
CA ASP A 58 15.58 -8.27 -5.29
C ASP A 58 14.49 -8.85 -4.37
N ILE A 59 13.23 -8.63 -4.76
CA ILE A 59 12.05 -8.96 -3.96
C ILE A 59 11.23 -10.05 -4.67
N MET A 60 10.73 -11.02 -3.90
CA MET A 60 10.09 -12.20 -4.47
C MET A 60 8.63 -12.00 -4.96
N ASP A 61 7.82 -11.06 -4.43
CA ASP A 61 6.37 -11.02 -4.76
C ASP A 61 5.73 -9.61 -4.76
N GLY A 62 6.54 -8.56 -4.82
CA GLY A 62 6.10 -7.16 -4.88
C GLY A 62 6.59 -6.30 -3.72
N VAL A 63 6.71 -4.98 -3.92
CA VAL A 63 7.28 -4.08 -2.90
C VAL A 63 6.25 -3.52 -1.93
N PHE A 64 5.19 -2.89 -2.42
CA PHE A 64 4.15 -2.34 -1.57
C PHE A 64 2.88 -3.11 -1.78
N PHE A 65 2.37 -3.72 -0.72
CA PHE A 65 1.05 -4.33 -0.71
C PHE A 65 0.22 -3.62 0.34
N LEU A 66 -0.72 -2.81 -0.15
CA LEU A 66 -1.90 -2.49 0.64
C LEU A 66 -2.77 -3.73 0.58
N GLU A 67 -2.65 -4.59 1.60
CA GLU A 67 -3.44 -5.81 1.70
C GLU A 67 -4.89 -5.39 1.85
N GLY A 68 -5.74 -5.89 0.97
CA GLY A 68 -7.16 -5.58 0.97
C GLY A 68 -7.82 -6.06 2.24
N ASP A 69 -7.74 -5.25 3.30
CA ASP A 69 -8.42 -5.44 4.56
C ASP A 69 -8.28 -4.19 5.45
N ALA A 70 -9.45 -3.65 5.78
CA ALA A 70 -9.67 -2.68 6.85
C ALA A 70 -8.71 -1.48 6.94
N GLU A 71 -8.30 -0.87 5.83
CA GLU A 71 -7.93 0.56 5.87
C GLU A 71 -9.17 1.42 6.26
N VAL A 72 -9.45 1.57 7.56
CA VAL A 72 -10.66 2.20 8.11
C VAL A 72 -10.37 3.32 9.11
N GLY A 73 -10.79 4.53 8.79
CA GLY A 73 -10.84 5.63 9.76
C GLY A 73 -11.24 6.99 9.18
N ASN A 74 -12.16 7.02 8.21
CA ASN A 74 -12.54 8.27 7.54
C ASN A 74 -14.01 8.60 7.81
N VAL A 75 -14.23 9.66 8.62
CA VAL A 75 -15.42 10.53 8.83
C VAL A 75 -15.17 11.24 10.20
N LEU A 76 -15.12 12.55 10.41
CA LEU A 76 -15.31 13.77 9.60
C LEU A 76 -14.57 14.95 10.29
N ARG A 77 -14.11 15.90 9.47
CA ARG A 77 -13.25 17.09 9.69
C ARG A 77 -11.75 16.81 9.60
N ASP A 78 -11.26 16.89 8.35
CA ASP A 78 -9.84 16.94 7.95
C ASP A 78 -9.05 15.61 7.90
N TYR A 79 -9.74 14.46 7.91
CA TYR A 79 -9.15 13.11 7.98
C TYR A 79 -9.39 12.28 6.70
N TYR A 80 -8.32 12.04 5.94
CA TYR A 80 -8.22 11.18 4.75
C TYR A 80 -7.18 10.07 5.01
N PRO A 81 -7.29 8.84 4.46
CA PRO A 81 -6.26 7.81 4.64
C PRO A 81 -5.02 8.17 3.82
N ASN A 82 -4.16 8.99 4.41
CA ASN A 82 -3.07 9.63 3.69
C ASN A 82 -1.76 8.88 3.83
N ASN A 83 -1.68 7.72 3.18
CA ASN A 83 -0.38 7.08 3.02
C ASN A 83 0.42 7.87 1.96
N ILE A 84 1.62 8.29 2.34
CA ILE A 84 2.54 9.04 1.51
C ILE A 84 3.64 8.06 1.09
N VAL A 85 3.80 7.85 -0.21
CA VAL A 85 4.83 6.98 -0.80
C VAL A 85 5.68 7.83 -1.73
N GLU A 86 6.89 8.16 -1.31
CA GLU A 86 7.71 9.13 -2.03
C GLU A 86 9.19 8.80 -2.08
N ASN A 87 9.82 9.21 -3.18
CA ASN A 87 11.28 9.12 -3.33
C ASN A 87 11.81 7.69 -3.16
N ASN A 88 10.99 6.67 -3.41
CA ASN A 88 11.40 5.28 -3.28
C ASN A 88 11.90 4.75 -4.62
N ALA A 89 12.94 3.92 -4.58
CA ALA A 89 13.47 3.24 -5.74
C ALA A 89 13.21 1.74 -5.62
N VAL A 90 12.50 1.18 -6.60
CA VAL A 90 12.15 -0.24 -6.67
C VAL A 90 12.82 -0.92 -7.86
N ALA A 91 13.48 -2.04 -7.64
CA ALA A 91 14.11 -2.79 -8.72
C ALA A 91 14.03 -4.31 -8.52
N SER A 92 14.19 -5.06 -9.63
CA SER A 92 14.48 -6.50 -9.58
C SER A 92 13.45 -7.33 -8.80
N ASP A 93 12.16 -6.98 -8.91
CA ASP A 93 11.06 -7.76 -8.33
C ASP A 93 10.55 -8.81 -9.33
N THR A 94 10.17 -10.00 -8.85
CA THR A 94 9.71 -11.07 -9.77
C THR A 94 8.31 -10.81 -10.39
N HIS A 95 7.52 -9.87 -9.85
CA HIS A 95 6.15 -9.58 -10.25
C HIS A 95 5.85 -8.08 -10.39
N PHE A 96 5.73 -7.34 -9.30
CA PHE A 96 5.24 -5.96 -9.34
C PHE A 96 6.17 -5.04 -8.58
N GLY A 97 6.39 -3.81 -9.06
CA GLY A 97 7.05 -2.82 -8.21
C GLY A 97 6.11 -2.40 -7.09
N TYR A 98 5.21 -1.49 -7.41
CA TYR A 98 4.17 -1.01 -6.50
C TYR A 98 2.85 -1.74 -6.73
N TRP A 99 2.23 -2.30 -5.69
CA TRP A 99 0.97 -3.02 -5.79
C TRP A 99 -0.12 -2.45 -4.86
N TYR A 100 -1.04 -1.71 -5.46
CA TYR A 100 -2.23 -1.18 -4.81
C TYR A 100 -3.43 -2.11 -4.98
N CYS A 101 -3.77 -2.87 -3.93
CA CYS A 101 -4.84 -3.89 -3.93
C CYS A 101 -6.07 -3.46 -3.13
N MET A 102 -6.77 -2.42 -3.61
CA MET A 102 -7.97 -1.91 -2.93
C MET A 102 -9.23 -2.71 -3.31
N VAL A 103 -9.61 -3.65 -2.46
CA VAL A 103 -10.79 -4.54 -2.66
C VAL A 103 -12.13 -3.86 -2.35
N ARG A 104 -13.24 -4.39 -2.90
CA ARG A 104 -14.61 -3.88 -2.63
C ARG A 104 -15.09 -3.98 -1.19
N THR A 105 -14.69 -5.04 -0.51
CA THR A 105 -15.05 -5.38 0.87
C THR A 105 -13.83 -5.96 1.54
N SER A 106 -13.69 -5.79 2.85
CA SER A 106 -12.74 -6.58 3.63
C SER A 106 -12.96 -8.08 3.38
N ASP A 107 -11.89 -8.84 3.46
CA ASP A 107 -11.81 -10.28 3.39
C ASP A 107 -11.32 -10.83 4.77
N GLY A 108 -11.11 -12.13 4.86
CA GLY A 108 -10.44 -12.77 6.00
C GLY A 108 -11.06 -12.47 7.36
N GLN A 109 -10.19 -12.35 8.38
CA GLN A 109 -10.59 -12.10 9.77
C GLN A 109 -11.13 -10.66 9.96
N SER A 110 -10.75 -9.75 9.06
CA SER A 110 -11.17 -8.35 9.05
C SER A 110 -12.61 -8.16 8.52
N PHE A 111 -13.14 -9.07 7.69
CA PHE A 111 -14.53 -9.00 7.19
C PHE A 111 -15.57 -8.96 8.32
N ALA A 112 -15.38 -9.73 9.38
CA ALA A 112 -16.32 -9.79 10.49
C ALA A 112 -16.35 -8.50 11.33
N ILE A 113 -15.23 -7.76 11.36
CA ILE A 113 -15.00 -6.60 12.22
C ILE A 113 -15.30 -5.30 11.46
N TYR A 114 -15.07 -5.27 10.15
CA TYR A 114 -15.04 -4.05 9.33
C TYR A 114 -16.00 -4.10 8.13
N ARG A 115 -17.25 -4.53 8.36
CA ARG A 115 -18.27 -4.74 7.28
C ARG A 115 -18.65 -3.49 6.48
N ASN A 116 -18.52 -2.31 7.08
CA ASN A 116 -18.98 -1.05 6.48
C ASN A 116 -17.89 -0.30 5.70
N ILE A 117 -16.76 -0.94 5.43
CA ILE A 117 -15.61 -0.30 4.79
C ILE A 117 -15.53 -0.60 3.31
N CYS A 118 -15.02 0.39 2.59
CA CYS A 118 -14.93 0.43 1.15
C CYS A 118 -13.47 0.71 0.76
N PRO A 119 -12.55 -0.27 0.86
CA PRO A 119 -11.14 -0.03 0.56
C PRO A 119 -10.96 0.60 -0.83
N TYR A 120 -11.70 0.09 -1.81
CA TYR A 120 -11.75 0.62 -3.18
C TYR A 120 -12.14 2.11 -3.33
N ARG A 121 -12.83 2.70 -2.34
CA ARG A 121 -13.22 4.12 -2.36
C ARG A 121 -12.33 5.02 -1.51
N GLN A 122 -11.39 4.43 -0.77
CA GLN A 122 -10.46 5.20 0.05
C GLN A 122 -9.52 6.00 -0.82
N ILE A 123 -9.10 7.15 -0.30
CA ILE A 123 -8.14 8.02 -0.98
C ILE A 123 -6.73 7.45 -0.83
N PHE A 124 -5.89 7.71 -1.82
CA PHE A 124 -4.46 7.53 -1.71
C PHE A 124 -3.85 8.91 -1.92
N ASP A 125 -3.10 9.42 -0.93
CA ASP A 125 -2.76 10.84 -0.87
C ASP A 125 -1.68 11.20 -1.88
N ARG A 126 -0.50 10.59 -1.76
CA ARG A 126 0.65 11.04 -2.54
C ARG A 126 1.56 9.90 -2.95
N PHE A 127 1.66 9.69 -4.27
CA PHE A 127 2.68 8.87 -4.91
C PHE A 127 3.54 9.79 -5.77
N VAL A 128 4.72 10.20 -5.27
CA VAL A 128 5.53 11.24 -5.94
C VAL A 128 7.00 10.85 -5.97
N ASN A 129 7.65 11.13 -7.11
CA ASN A 129 9.10 10.99 -7.30
C ASN A 129 9.62 9.57 -7.00
N ASN A 130 8.82 8.56 -7.33
CA ASN A 130 9.21 7.17 -7.15
C ASN A 130 9.85 6.64 -8.44
N SER A 131 10.82 5.74 -8.33
CA SER A 131 11.36 5.00 -9.46
C SER A 131 11.04 3.51 -9.38
N VAL A 132 10.83 2.87 -10.52
CA VAL A 132 10.66 1.42 -10.61
C VAL A 132 11.25 0.87 -11.91
N HIS A 133 12.08 -0.17 -11.86
CA HIS A 133 12.55 -0.80 -13.10
C HIS A 133 12.85 -2.29 -12.90
N SER A 134 13.08 -3.02 -13.99
CA SER A 134 13.49 -4.43 -13.97
C SER A 134 12.55 -5.35 -13.17
N VAL A 135 11.23 -5.12 -13.24
CA VAL A 135 10.22 -5.96 -12.56
C VAL A 135 9.56 -6.94 -13.52
N GLY A 136 9.12 -8.10 -13.03
CA GLY A 136 8.65 -9.20 -13.88
C GLY A 136 7.30 -9.01 -14.58
N ARG A 137 6.43 -8.12 -14.11
CA ARG A 137 5.12 -7.82 -14.74
C ARG A 137 4.83 -6.33 -14.90
N PHE A 138 4.55 -5.60 -13.82
CA PHE A 138 4.13 -4.18 -13.88
C PHE A 138 4.91 -3.33 -12.87
N GLY A 139 5.43 -2.18 -13.30
CA GLY A 139 6.09 -1.22 -12.40
C GLY A 139 5.15 -0.70 -11.32
N VAL A 140 3.93 -0.31 -11.70
CA VAL A 140 2.84 0.03 -10.79
C VAL A 140 1.60 -0.75 -11.21
N ARG A 141 0.95 -1.42 -10.27
CA ARG A 141 -0.32 -2.12 -10.48
C ARG A 141 -1.39 -1.58 -9.53
N ILE A 142 -2.46 -1.06 -10.10
CA ILE A 142 -3.67 -0.62 -9.38
C ILE A 142 -4.80 -1.60 -9.74
N PHE A 143 -5.43 -2.22 -8.74
CA PHE A 143 -6.49 -3.21 -8.97
C PHE A 143 -7.78 -2.57 -9.51
N LEU A 144 -8.54 -3.35 -10.31
CA LEU A 144 -9.62 -2.86 -11.18
C LEU A 144 -10.75 -2.11 -10.47
N GLU A 145 -10.90 -2.29 -9.16
CA GLU A 145 -12.04 -1.73 -8.42
C GLU A 145 -11.74 -0.37 -7.80
N TYR A 146 -10.48 0.09 -7.82
CA TYR A 146 -10.08 1.36 -7.22
C TYR A 146 -10.81 2.54 -7.88
N SER A 147 -11.64 3.22 -7.09
CA SER A 147 -12.50 4.33 -7.51
C SER A 147 -12.66 5.26 -6.31
N PRO A 148 -11.62 6.06 -6.00
CA PRO A 148 -11.59 6.88 -4.79
C PRO A 148 -12.65 7.99 -4.84
N THR A 149 -13.22 8.29 -3.67
CA THR A 149 -14.26 9.31 -3.52
C THR A 149 -13.95 10.20 -2.34
N VAL A 150 -14.43 11.44 -2.37
CA VAL A 150 -14.15 12.44 -1.32
C VAL A 150 -14.54 11.92 0.07
N ALA A 151 -15.64 11.16 0.18
CA ALA A 151 -16.14 10.64 1.46
C ALA A 151 -15.72 9.18 1.76
N GLY A 152 -15.08 8.48 0.82
CA GLY A 152 -14.60 7.11 1.04
C GLY A 152 -15.66 6.05 1.41
N SER A 153 -16.96 6.33 1.22
CA SER A 153 -18.06 5.44 1.66
C SER A 153 -18.78 4.77 0.49
N ARG A 154 -19.53 3.67 0.73
CA ARG A 154 -20.22 2.87 -0.32
C ARG A 154 -21.24 3.65 -1.15
N SER A 155 -21.69 4.80 -0.64
CA SER A 155 -22.68 5.66 -1.27
C SER A 155 -22.12 7.02 -1.71
N ALA A 156 -20.81 7.25 -1.51
CA ALA A 156 -20.16 8.46 -1.98
C ALA A 156 -20.02 8.44 -3.50
N ASP A 157 -20.46 9.50 -4.17
CA ASP A 157 -20.41 9.57 -5.65
C ASP A 157 -19.48 10.68 -6.15
N THR A 158 -19.01 11.58 -5.28
CA THR A 158 -18.04 12.62 -5.63
C THR A 158 -16.65 11.99 -5.78
N PRO A 159 -16.08 11.91 -7.01
CA PRO A 159 -14.77 11.32 -7.21
C PRO A 159 -13.68 12.14 -6.53
N TYR A 160 -12.61 11.46 -6.12
CA TYR A 160 -11.37 12.10 -5.66
C TYR A 160 -10.26 11.82 -6.66
N GLN A 161 -9.39 12.80 -6.91
CA GLN A 161 -8.24 12.62 -7.81
C GLN A 161 -7.12 11.90 -7.06
N ALA A 162 -6.80 10.67 -7.44
CA ALA A 162 -5.58 10.02 -6.97
C ALA A 162 -4.36 10.66 -7.65
N ILE A 163 -3.34 11.00 -6.86
CA ILE A 163 -2.14 11.71 -7.34
C ILE A 163 -0.99 10.71 -7.48
N PHE A 164 -0.59 10.49 -8.74
CA PHE A 164 0.62 9.77 -9.13
C PHE A 164 1.44 10.71 -9.99
N ASP A 165 2.49 11.29 -9.41
CA ASP A 165 3.34 12.27 -10.06
C ASP A 165 4.80 11.80 -10.07
N GLU A 166 5.58 12.30 -11.03
CA GLU A 166 7.04 12.07 -11.10
C GLU A 166 7.48 10.59 -10.98
N LEU A 167 6.75 9.66 -11.58
CA LEU A 167 7.19 8.26 -11.67
C LEU A 167 8.27 8.08 -12.76
N ILE A 168 9.43 7.54 -12.38
CA ILE A 168 10.48 7.13 -13.32
C ILE A 168 10.41 5.61 -13.50
N ALA A 169 10.14 5.12 -14.72
CA ALA A 169 9.95 3.70 -15.00
C ALA A 169 10.70 3.19 -16.24
#